data_AF-A0A7W0PXX2-F1
#
_entry.id   AF-A0A7W0PXX2-F1
#
_cell.length_a   1.000
_cell.length_b   1.000
_cell.length_c   1.000
_cell.angle_alpha   90.00
_cell.angle_beta   90.00
_cell.angle_gamma   90.00
#
_symmetry.space_group_name_H-M   'P 1'
#
loop_
_entity.id
_entity.type
_entity.pdbx_description
1 polymer ?
#
loop_
_entity_poly.entity_id
_entity_poly.type
_entity_poly.pdbx_seq_one_letter_code
_entity_poly.pdbx_strand_id
1 'polypeptide(L)' 'MDEARVVLERIRRIDALRRERAGPHALLAEVEQLVVEAERWLGAEGGDDEVAASLNRVSGAVTRTRKAMIPM' A
#
# COMPACT_ATOMS: atom_id res chain seq x y z
N MET A 1 8.31 -10.03 14.36
CA MET A 1 9.63 -9.99 13.68
C MET A 1 9.57 -10.39 12.20
N ASP A 2 8.40 -10.82 11.68
CA ASP A 2 8.21 -11.18 10.26
C ASP A 2 7.64 -10.02 9.42
N GLU A 3 7.11 -8.99 10.07
CA GLU A 3 6.41 -7.85 9.45
C GLU A 3 7.36 -7.05 8.55
N ALA A 4 8.56 -6.74 9.03
CA ALA A 4 9.59 -6.08 8.24
C ALA A 4 10.02 -6.91 7.02
N ARG A 5 10.01 -8.25 7.13
CA ARG A 5 10.31 -9.14 6.00
C ARG A 5 9.21 -9.04 4.94
N VAL A 6 7.94 -9.08 5.36
CA VAL A 6 6.78 -8.95 4.48
C VAL A 6 6.78 -7.61 3.74
N VAL A 7 7.03 -6.49 4.43
CA VAL A 7 7.16 -5.16 3.77
C VAL A 7 8.24 -5.19 2.71
N LEU A 8 9.43 -5.69 3.04
CA LEU A 8 10.56 -5.71 2.11
C LEU A 8 10.29 -6.61 0.90
N GLU A 9 9.62 -7.74 1.08
CA GLU A 9 9.19 -8.61 -0.03
C GLU A 9 8.20 -7.91 -0.95
N ARG A 10 7.22 -7.18 -0.38
CA ARG A 10 6.25 -6.41 -1.14
C ARG A 10 6.90 -5.28 -1.92
N ILE A 11 7.85 -4.55 -1.31
CA ILE A 11 8.63 -3.51 -2.00
C ILE A 11 9.42 -4.10 -3.17
N ARG A 12 10.10 -5.24 -2.96
CA ARG A 12 10.82 -5.94 -4.04
C ARG A 12 9.89 -6.35 -5.18
N ARG A 13 8.66 -6.77 -4.87
CA ARG A 13 7.64 -7.12 -5.86
C ARG A 13 7.17 -5.91 -6.66
N ILE A 14 6.95 -4.77 -6.00
CA ILE A 14 6.65 -3.49 -6.68
C ILE A 14 7.79 -3.10 -7.62
N ASP A 15 9.04 -3.23 -7.18
CA ASP A 15 10.20 -2.92 -8.02
C ASP A 15 10.33 -3.86 -9.22
N ALA A 16 10.02 -5.16 -9.05
CA ALA A 16 9.98 -6.11 -10.16
C ALA A 16 8.89 -5.73 -11.16
N LEU A 17 7.66 -5.48 -10.70
CA LEU A 17 6.55 -5.03 -11.54
C LEU A 17 6.88 -3.74 -12.31
N ARG A 18 7.58 -2.80 -11.67
CA ARG A 18 8.05 -1.57 -12.34
C ARG A 18 9.06 -1.86 -13.44
N ARG A 19 10.06 -2.72 -13.18
CA ARG A 19 11.06 -3.14 -14.17
C ARG A 19 10.41 -3.86 -15.36
N GLU A 20 9.41 -4.68 -15.08
CA GLU A 20 8.63 -5.41 -16.08
C GLU A 20 7.61 -4.55 -16.83
N ARG A 21 7.50 -3.25 -16.50
CA ARG A 21 6.47 -2.34 -17.02
C ARG A 21 5.05 -2.91 -16.88
N ALA A 22 4.80 -3.60 -15.77
CA ALA A 22 3.50 -4.15 -15.47
C ALA A 22 2.42 -3.07 -15.49
N GLY A 23 1.20 -3.46 -15.86
CA GLY A 23 0.08 -2.54 -15.93
C GLY A 23 -0.20 -1.85 -14.58
N PRO A 24 -0.76 -0.63 -14.60
CA PRO A 24 -1.00 0.15 -13.38
C PRO A 24 -1.88 -0.58 -12.35
N HIS A 25 -2.74 -1.52 -12.79
CA HIS A 25 -3.56 -2.33 -11.89
C HIS A 25 -2.72 -3.22 -10.97
N ALA A 26 -1.66 -3.83 -11.51
CA ALA A 26 -0.79 -4.71 -10.74
C ALA A 26 -0.01 -3.94 -9.68
N LEU A 27 0.52 -2.77 -10.04
CA LEU A 27 1.23 -1.90 -9.09
C LEU A 27 0.28 -1.39 -7.99
N LEU A 28 -0.92 -0.95 -8.35
CA LEU A 28 -1.88 -0.45 -7.38
C LEU A 28 -2.33 -1.53 -6.40
N ALA A 29 -2.47 -2.79 -6.85
CA ALA A 29 -2.81 -3.90 -5.98
C ALA A 29 -1.76 -4.11 -4.87
N GLU A 30 -0.46 -4.07 -5.21
CA GLU A 30 0.59 -4.22 -4.19
C GLU A 30 0.62 -3.04 -3.20
N VAL A 31 0.39 -1.81 -3.67
CA VAL A 31 0.34 -0.62 -2.80
C VAL A 31 -0.85 -0.67 -1.86
N GLU A 32 -2.01 -1.16 -2.30
CA GLU A 32 -3.15 -1.34 -1.43
C GLU A 32 -2.85 -2.35 -0.30
N GLN A 33 -2.20 -3.47 -0.62
CA GLN A 33 -1.85 -4.45 0.42
C GLN A 33 -0.92 -3.85 1.47
N LEU A 34 0.04 -3.00 1.08
CA LEU A 34 0.88 -2.27 2.03
C LEU A 34 0.07 -1.35 2.95
N VAL A 35 -0.97 -0.68 2.42
CA VAL A 35 -1.85 0.19 3.21
C VAL A 35 -2.64 -0.64 4.23
N VAL A 36 -3.24 -1.76 3.80
CA VAL A 36 -4.01 -2.64 4.69
C VAL A 36 -3.14 -3.21 5.82
N GLU A 37 -1.91 -3.61 5.50
CA GLU A 37 -0.94 -4.09 6.50
C GLU A 37 -0.57 -2.98 7.50
N ALA A 38 -0.29 -1.77 7.02
CA ALA A 38 0.01 -0.63 7.87
C ALA A 38 -1.18 -0.24 8.77
N GLU A 39 -2.40 -0.28 8.27
CA GLU A 39 -3.62 -0.01 9.06
C GLU A 39 -3.80 -1.05 10.16
N ARG A 40 -3.53 -2.32 9.85
CA ARG A 40 -3.56 -3.41 10.82
C ARG A 40 -2.52 -3.23 11.93
N TRP A 41 -1.28 -2.86 11.59
CA TRP A 41 -0.23 -2.63 12.60
C TRP A 41 -0.52 -1.41 13.45
N LEU A 42 -0.97 -0.31 12.84
CA LEU A 42 -1.36 0.88 13.58
C LEU A 42 -2.49 0.59 14.58
N GLY A 43 -3.45 -0.26 14.22
CA GLY A 43 -4.51 -0.70 15.12
C GLY A 43 -4.05 -1.63 16.25
N ALA A 44 -3.02 -2.45 16.01
CA ALA A 44 -2.51 -3.42 16.98
C ALA A 44 -1.45 -2.85 17.92
N GLU A 45 -0.55 -2.02 17.40
CA GLU A 45 0.62 -1.50 18.11
C GLU A 45 0.45 -0.04 18.51
N GLY A 46 -0.54 0.66 17.94
CA GLY A 46 -0.70 2.09 18.08
C GLY A 46 0.33 2.86 17.23
N GLY A 47 0.25 4.18 17.31
CA GLY A 47 1.14 5.11 16.62
C GLY A 47 0.77 6.53 17.02
N ASP A 48 1.60 7.49 16.66
CA ASP A 48 1.25 8.89 16.86
C ASP A 48 0.22 9.38 15.82
N ASP A 49 -0.35 10.55 16.10
CA ASP A 49 -1.35 11.16 15.22
C ASP A 49 -0.77 11.48 13.83
N GLU A 50 0.54 11.69 13.71
CA GLU A 50 1.20 11.98 12.45
C GLU A 50 1.26 10.75 11.54
N VAL A 51 1.58 9.57 12.10
CA VAL A 51 1.54 8.29 11.41
C VAL A 51 0.11 7.99 10.94
N ALA A 52 -0.87 8.15 11.83
CA ALA A 52 -2.27 7.93 11.49
C ALA A 52 -2.76 8.86 10.37
N ALA A 53 -2.45 10.16 10.47
CA ALA A 53 -2.82 11.13 9.44
C ALA A 53 -2.15 10.83 8.09
N SER A 54 -0.88 10.40 8.12
CA SER A 54 -0.13 10.05 6.90
C SER A 54 -0.72 8.82 6.22
N LEU A 55 -1.04 7.78 7.00
CA LEU A 55 -1.67 6.57 6.47
C LEU A 55 -3.05 6.87 5.88
N ASN A 56 -3.87 7.69 6.53
CA ASN A 56 -5.16 8.12 6.01
C ASN A 56 -5.04 8.85 4.65
N ARG A 57 -4.03 9.73 4.49
CA ARG A 57 -3.79 10.41 3.20
C ARG A 57 -3.45 9.42 2.09
N VAL A 58 -2.59 8.44 2.38
CA VAL A 58 -2.18 7.40 1.42
C VAL A 58 -3.36 6.50 1.06
N SER A 59 -4.11 6.01 2.05
CA SER A 59 -5.30 5.18 1.86
C SER A 59 -6.35 5.88 0.99
N GLY A 60 -6.59 7.18 1.25
CA GLY A 60 -7.46 8.00 0.42
C GLY A 60 -6.95 8.17 -1.02
N ALA A 61 -5.64 8.28 -1.24
CA ALA A 61 -5.06 8.37 -2.59
C ALA A 61 -5.23 7.06 -3.37
N VAL A 62 -4.91 5.91 -2.76
CA VAL A 62 -5.08 4.58 -3.35
C VAL A 62 -6.54 4.35 -3.76
N THR A 63 -7.48 4.70 -2.88
CA THR A 63 -8.92 4.59 -3.15
C THR A 63 -9.35 5.42 -4.36
N ARG A 64 -8.91 6.67 -4.45
CA ARG A 64 -9.23 7.54 -5.60
C ARG A 64 -8.65 7.00 -6.89
N THR A 65 -7.39 6.54 -6.87
CA THR A 65 -6.74 5.95 -8.04
C THR A 65 -7.47 4.71 -8.51
N ARG A 66 -7.85 3.81 -7.60
CA ARG A 66 -8.63 2.61 -7.95
C ARG A 66 -9.95 2.98 -8.61
N LYS A 67 -10.69 3.91 -8.02
CA LYS A 67 -11.98 4.36 -8.55
C LYS A 67 -11.84 4.90 -9.97
N ALA A 68 -10.75 5.63 -10.27
CA ALA A 68 -10.49 6.16 -11.60
C ALA A 68 -10.13 5.07 -12.64
N MET A 69 -9.74 3.87 -12.20
CA MET A 69 -9.33 2.76 -13.07
C MET A 69 -10.46 1.76 -13.38
N ILE A 70 -11.61 1.88 -12.73
CA ILE A 70 -12.81 1.11 -13.09
C ILE A 70 -13.57 1.96 -14.12
N PRO A 71 -13.67 1.54 -15.39
CA PRO A 71 -14.41 2.32 -16.38
C PRO A 71 -15.90 2.35 -16.02
N MET A 72 -16.53 3.52 -16.19
CA MET A 72 -17.98 3.70 -16.10
C MET A 72 -18.72 2.87 -17.15
#